data_AF-A0A060Z688-F1
#
_entry.id   AF-A0A060Z688-F1
#
_cell.length_a   1.000
_cell.length_b   1.000
_cell.length_c   1.000
_cell.angle_alpha   90.00
_cell.angle_beta   90.00
_cell.angle_gamma   90.00
#
_symmetry.space_group_name_H-M   'P 1'
#
loop_
_entity.id
_entity.type
_entity.pdbx_description
1 polymer ?
#
loop_
_entity_poly.entity_id
_entity_poly.type
_entity_poly.pdbx_seq_one_letter_code
_entity_poly.pdbx_strand_id
1 'polypeptide(L)'
;MYRSKDQTDKTEVTCIRNRADVIYDFKVSFFTMGQLPNFPWNFLERELENDSSSEIILDILKQTCLHPLCCKHPPSVRYRRLFLSQLIKRHEASGREPLDELYDALGEVLGVEEGTECYKSYLLPCGEAVSLSESTAVISEGTTGLVTWEAALYLAEWALENIHLFTDRLVHYCVCSVWRTHTSSLIGWYTTVCVLSGEHTPLH
;
A
#
# COMPACT_ATOMS: atom_id res chain seq x y z
N MET A 1 -12.47 6.10 56.49
CA MET A 1 -11.29 6.83 55.99
C MET A 1 -10.42 5.81 55.26
N TYR A 2 -10.18 5.82 53.96
CA TYR A 2 -10.29 6.84 52.93
C TYR A 2 -10.83 6.26 51.62
N ARG A 3 -11.61 7.10 50.95
CA ARG A 3 -12.10 7.01 49.57
C ARG A 3 -11.01 7.65 48.71
N SER A 4 -10.47 6.94 47.73
CA SER A 4 -9.79 7.56 46.60
C SER A 4 -10.35 6.95 45.32
N LYS A 5 -11.25 7.72 44.71
CA LYS A 5 -11.58 7.63 43.30
C LYS A 5 -10.36 8.16 42.56
N ASP A 6 -9.77 7.37 41.68
CA ASP A 6 -8.98 7.93 40.60
C ASP A 6 -9.63 7.52 39.29
N GLN A 7 -10.54 8.40 38.87
CA GLN A 7 -11.21 8.36 37.59
C GLN A 7 -10.28 9.10 36.63
N THR A 8 -9.25 8.44 36.12
CA THR A 8 -8.51 8.94 34.96
C THR A 8 -9.39 8.72 33.73
N ASP A 9 -10.14 9.77 33.45
CA ASP A 9 -10.79 10.10 32.20
C ASP A 9 -9.85 9.81 31.03
N LYS A 10 -10.02 8.65 30.41
CA LYS A 10 -9.45 8.36 29.09
C LYS A 10 -10.35 9.06 28.10
N THR A 11 -10.06 10.33 27.87
CA THR A 11 -10.60 11.08 26.75
C THR A 11 -10.09 10.39 25.47
N GLU A 12 -10.86 9.43 24.96
CA GLU A 12 -10.78 9.00 23.57
C GLU A 12 -11.03 10.25 22.72
N VAL A 13 -9.96 10.92 22.33
CA VAL A 13 -10.00 11.89 21.24
C VAL A 13 -10.25 11.08 19.98
N THR A 14 -11.52 10.76 19.73
CA THR A 14 -11.99 10.35 18.41
C THR A 14 -11.86 11.60 17.54
N CYS A 15 -10.69 11.78 16.93
CA CYS A 15 -10.57 12.75 15.87
C CYS A 15 -11.63 12.39 14.82
N ILE A 16 -12.54 13.33 14.55
CA ILE A 16 -13.47 13.22 13.43
C ILE A 16 -12.58 13.21 12.19
N ARG A 17 -12.29 12.02 11.65
CA ARG A 17 -11.55 11.89 10.40
C ARG A 17 -12.41 12.47 9.29
N ASN A 18 -11.87 13.43 8.55
CA ASN A 18 -12.59 13.99 7.41
C ASN A 18 -12.48 13.02 6.20
N ARG A 19 -13.28 13.26 5.17
CA ARG A 19 -13.29 12.43 3.95
C ARG A 19 -11.92 12.33 3.27
N ALA A 20 -11.15 13.42 3.25
CA ALA A 20 -9.82 13.43 2.64
C ALA A 20 -8.82 12.54 3.40
N ASP A 21 -8.90 12.53 4.73
CA ASP A 21 -8.06 11.67 5.58
C ASP A 21 -8.35 10.19 5.30
N VAL A 22 -9.64 9.83 5.15
CA VAL A 22 -10.04 8.46 4.81
C VAL A 22 -9.48 8.05 3.46
N ILE A 23 -9.65 8.89 2.42
CA ILE A 23 -9.11 8.62 1.09
C ILE A 23 -7.58 8.48 1.13
N TYR A 24 -6.90 9.33 1.89
CA TYR A 24 -5.45 9.27 2.07
C TYR A 24 -5.01 7.96 2.76
N ASP A 25 -5.69 7.54 3.82
CA ASP A 25 -5.43 6.28 4.52
C ASP A 25 -5.60 5.07 3.59
N PHE A 26 -6.65 5.08 2.75
CA PHE A 26 -6.86 4.07 1.69
C PHE A 26 -5.71 4.06 0.70
N LYS A 27 -5.27 5.23 0.23
CA LYS A 27 -4.14 5.38 -0.70
C LYS A 27 -2.86 4.79 -0.11
N VAL A 28 -2.49 5.21 1.10
CA VAL A 28 -1.27 4.74 1.79
C VAL A 28 -1.33 3.22 2.00
N SER A 29 -2.44 2.72 2.53
CA SER A 29 -2.62 1.29 2.81
C SER A 29 -2.59 0.44 1.55
N PHE A 30 -3.19 0.93 0.45
CA PHE A 30 -3.18 0.24 -0.84
C PHE A 30 -1.79 0.13 -1.42
N PHE A 31 -1.04 1.23 -1.48
CA PHE A 31 0.30 1.24 -2.08
C PHE A 31 1.33 0.50 -1.25
N THR A 32 1.15 0.40 0.06
CA THR A 32 1.99 -0.42 0.94
C THR A 32 1.59 -1.90 0.96
N MET A 33 0.57 -2.29 0.19
CA MET A 33 -0.06 -3.63 0.22
C MET A 33 -0.47 -4.06 1.63
N GLY A 34 -1.03 -3.12 2.41
CA GLY A 34 -1.54 -3.35 3.75
C GLY A 34 -2.64 -4.43 3.76
N GLN A 35 -2.79 -5.11 4.89
CA GLN A 35 -3.81 -6.15 5.03
C GLN A 35 -5.21 -5.56 4.90
N LEU A 36 -6.01 -6.10 3.98
CA LEU A 36 -7.37 -5.59 3.70
C LEU A 36 -8.23 -5.41 4.97
N PRO A 37 -8.24 -6.32 5.97
CA PRO A 37 -9.04 -6.12 7.18
C PRO A 37 -8.70 -4.85 7.98
N ASN A 38 -7.48 -4.32 7.86
CA ASN A 38 -6.99 -3.16 8.63
C ASN A 38 -7.31 -1.81 7.97
N PHE A 39 -7.91 -1.81 6.78
CA PHE A 39 -8.33 -0.58 6.12
C PHE A 39 -9.43 0.12 6.92
N PRO A 40 -9.59 1.44 6.78
CA PRO A 40 -10.57 2.24 7.49
C PRO A 40 -12.00 2.04 6.94
N TRP A 41 -12.43 0.79 6.74
CA TRP A 41 -13.71 0.47 6.13
C TRP A 41 -14.91 1.01 6.89
N ASN A 42 -14.87 1.01 8.22
CA ASN A 42 -15.96 1.53 9.05
C ASN A 42 -16.20 3.03 8.80
N PHE A 43 -15.18 3.76 8.34
CA PHE A 43 -15.33 5.16 7.93
C PHE A 43 -15.95 5.26 6.54
N LEU A 44 -15.50 4.41 5.61
CA LEU A 44 -16.09 4.32 4.27
C LEU A 44 -17.59 3.99 4.34
N GLU A 45 -17.97 3.00 5.14
CA GLU A 45 -19.37 2.58 5.32
C GLU A 45 -20.23 3.71 5.89
N ARG A 46 -19.74 4.45 6.88
CA ARG A 46 -20.43 5.65 7.41
C ARG A 46 -20.59 6.75 6.37
N GLU A 47 -19.55 7.01 5.57
CA GLU A 47 -19.64 7.98 4.48
C GLU A 47 -20.66 7.52 3.42
N LEU A 48 -20.71 6.23 3.12
CA LEU A 48 -21.72 5.64 2.22
C LEU A 48 -23.14 5.69 2.80
N GLU A 49 -23.32 5.73 4.11
CA GLU A 49 -24.64 5.94 4.73
C GLU A 49 -25.06 7.42 4.67
N ASN A 50 -24.11 8.34 4.83
CA ASN A 50 -24.38 9.78 4.91
C ASN A 50 -24.46 10.48 3.54
N ASP A 51 -23.71 10.01 2.54
CA ASP A 51 -23.59 10.63 1.22
C ASP A 51 -24.37 9.84 0.18
N SER A 52 -25.32 10.48 -0.52
CA SER A 52 -26.12 9.84 -1.56
C SER A 52 -25.35 9.57 -2.86
N SER A 53 -24.20 10.20 -3.09
CA SER A 53 -23.58 10.28 -4.41
C SER A 53 -22.57 9.18 -4.75
N SER A 54 -22.23 8.27 -3.82
CA SER A 54 -21.16 7.25 -3.98
C SER A 54 -19.80 7.80 -4.44
N GLU A 55 -19.62 9.12 -4.45
CA GLU A 55 -18.41 9.80 -4.95
C GLU A 55 -17.16 9.36 -4.20
N ILE A 56 -17.28 9.03 -2.91
CA ILE A 56 -16.13 8.60 -2.08
C ILE A 56 -15.48 7.33 -2.64
N ILE A 57 -16.27 6.43 -3.23
CA ILE A 57 -15.76 5.20 -3.84
C ILE A 57 -14.97 5.53 -5.09
N LEU A 58 -15.48 6.44 -5.92
CA LEU A 58 -14.80 6.91 -7.12
C LEU A 58 -13.50 7.65 -6.76
N ASP A 59 -13.51 8.45 -5.70
CA ASP A 59 -12.32 9.15 -5.19
C ASP A 59 -11.26 8.15 -4.69
N ILE A 60 -11.66 7.13 -3.93
CA ILE A 60 -10.77 6.05 -3.50
C ILE A 60 -10.20 5.31 -4.71
N LEU A 61 -11.03 4.97 -5.70
CA LEU A 61 -10.61 4.28 -6.91
C LEU A 61 -9.58 5.09 -7.71
N LYS A 62 -9.81 6.41 -7.87
CA LYS A 62 -8.89 7.37 -8.48
C LYS A 62 -7.57 7.48 -7.74
N GLN A 63 -7.59 7.44 -6.41
CA GLN A 63 -6.39 7.53 -5.58
C GLN A 63 -5.66 6.19 -5.42
N THR A 64 -6.21 5.07 -5.90
CA THR A 64 -5.62 3.72 -5.75
C THR A 64 -5.36 3.06 -7.11
N CYS A 65 -6.26 2.20 -7.58
CA CYS A 65 -6.06 1.39 -8.79
C CYS A 65 -5.88 2.23 -10.06
N LEU A 66 -6.54 3.38 -10.15
CA LEU A 66 -6.46 4.30 -11.31
C LEU A 66 -5.40 5.40 -11.12
N HIS A 67 -4.68 5.40 -10.01
CA HIS A 67 -3.67 6.41 -9.74
C HIS A 67 -2.43 6.18 -10.64
N PRO A 68 -1.77 7.24 -11.17
CA PRO A 68 -0.61 7.09 -12.06
C PRO A 68 0.53 6.25 -11.48
N LEU A 69 0.74 6.32 -10.16
CA LEU A 69 1.71 5.49 -9.44
C LEU A 69 1.41 3.99 -9.59
N CYS A 70 0.13 3.59 -9.61
CA CYS A 70 -0.27 2.20 -9.81
C CYS A 70 0.00 1.73 -11.24
N CYS A 71 0.02 2.64 -12.23
CA CYS A 71 0.42 2.31 -13.59
C CYS A 71 1.93 2.10 -13.72
N LYS A 72 2.74 2.92 -13.03
CA LYS A 72 4.22 2.84 -13.07
C LYS A 72 4.77 1.72 -12.18
N HIS A 73 4.27 1.62 -10.95
CA HIS A 73 4.73 0.73 -9.91
C HIS A 73 3.53 -0.01 -9.29
N PRO A 74 2.90 -0.94 -10.04
CA PRO A 74 1.69 -1.62 -9.60
C PRO A 74 1.93 -2.55 -8.40
N PRO A 75 1.04 -2.52 -7.40
CA PRO A 75 0.90 -3.65 -6.47
C PRO A 75 0.56 -4.95 -7.21
N SER A 76 0.77 -6.10 -6.57
CA SER A 76 0.54 -7.42 -7.18
C SER A 76 -0.88 -7.53 -7.76
N VAL A 77 -1.03 -8.28 -8.86
CA VAL A 77 -2.30 -8.43 -9.57
C VAL A 77 -3.32 -9.05 -8.61
N ARG A 78 -2.91 -10.12 -7.89
CA ARG A 78 -3.71 -10.73 -6.82
C ARG A 78 -4.18 -9.72 -5.77
N TYR A 79 -3.31 -8.84 -5.27
CA TYR A 79 -3.70 -7.85 -4.27
C TYR A 79 -4.74 -6.86 -4.81
N ARG A 80 -4.50 -6.32 -6.01
CA ARG A 80 -5.44 -5.39 -6.67
C ARG A 80 -6.81 -6.01 -6.89
N ARG A 81 -6.87 -7.28 -7.32
CA ARG A 81 -8.14 -8.04 -7.45
C ARG A 81 -8.89 -8.11 -6.14
N LEU A 82 -8.22 -8.51 -5.06
CA LEU A 82 -8.83 -8.63 -3.74
C LEU A 82 -9.31 -7.28 -3.20
N PHE A 83 -8.52 -6.22 -3.38
CA PHE A 83 -8.89 -4.86 -2.99
C PHE A 83 -10.17 -4.40 -3.72
N LEU A 84 -10.21 -4.52 -5.04
CA LEU A 84 -11.38 -4.13 -5.85
C LEU A 84 -12.61 -4.96 -5.51
N SER A 85 -12.47 -6.29 -5.38
CA SER A 85 -13.58 -7.15 -4.96
C SER A 85 -14.13 -6.76 -3.59
N GLN A 86 -13.26 -6.36 -2.66
CA GLN A 86 -13.69 -5.90 -1.35
C GLN A 86 -14.41 -4.56 -1.44
N LEU A 87 -13.91 -3.63 -2.26
CA LEU A 87 -14.53 -2.32 -2.46
C LEU A 87 -15.93 -2.47 -3.08
N ILE A 88 -16.07 -3.30 -4.11
CA ILE A 88 -17.36 -3.66 -4.75
C ILE A 88 -18.31 -4.25 -3.71
N LYS A 89 -17.86 -5.27 -2.95
CA LYS A 89 -18.70 -5.91 -1.94
C LYS A 89 -19.25 -4.93 -0.91
N ARG A 90 -18.46 -3.96 -0.47
CA ARG A 90 -18.89 -2.95 0.52
C ARG A 90 -19.84 -1.94 -0.08
N HIS A 91 -19.62 -1.55 -1.33
CA HIS A 91 -20.54 -0.68 -2.05
C HIS A 91 -21.88 -1.38 -2.34
N GLU A 92 -21.88 -2.62 -2.83
CA GLU A 92 -23.10 -3.43 -3.03
C GLU A 92 -23.87 -3.66 -1.72
N ALA A 93 -23.16 -3.88 -0.60
CA ALA A 93 -23.79 -4.06 0.71
C ALA A 93 -24.55 -2.82 1.19
N SER A 94 -24.23 -1.63 0.66
CA SER A 94 -25.01 -0.41 0.93
C SER A 94 -26.31 -0.32 0.13
N GLY A 95 -26.61 -1.31 -0.73
CA GLY A 95 -27.87 -1.41 -1.49
C GLY A 95 -27.97 -0.41 -2.65
N ARG A 96 -26.83 0.11 -3.10
CA ARG A 96 -26.74 1.15 -4.14
C ARG A 96 -26.64 0.55 -5.54
N GLU A 97 -26.91 1.38 -6.55
CA GLU A 97 -26.72 1.00 -7.95
C GLU A 97 -25.25 0.68 -8.22
N PRO A 98 -24.94 -0.44 -8.91
CA PRO A 98 -23.58 -0.81 -9.29
C PRO A 98 -22.84 0.33 -10.02
N LEU A 99 -21.56 0.54 -9.70
CA LEU A 99 -20.71 1.53 -10.38
C LEU A 99 -19.89 0.85 -11.46
N ASP A 100 -20.13 1.19 -12.73
CA ASP A 100 -19.43 0.64 -13.89
C ASP A 100 -17.90 0.78 -13.75
N GLU A 101 -17.42 1.92 -13.23
CA GLU A 101 -15.99 2.18 -13.07
C GLU A 101 -15.27 1.16 -12.18
N LEU A 102 -15.96 0.59 -11.18
CA LEU A 102 -15.40 -0.46 -10.34
C LEU A 102 -15.22 -1.77 -11.10
N TYR A 103 -16.21 -2.14 -11.93
CA TYR A 103 -16.16 -3.37 -12.71
C TYR A 103 -15.22 -3.24 -13.89
N ASP A 104 -15.13 -2.07 -14.52
CA ASP A 104 -14.13 -1.77 -15.53
C ASP A 104 -12.72 -1.91 -14.93
N ALA A 105 -12.46 -1.28 -13.78
CA ALA A 105 -11.18 -1.40 -13.10
C ALA A 105 -10.86 -2.86 -12.71
N LEU A 106 -11.85 -3.64 -12.27
CA LEU A 106 -11.66 -5.06 -11.98
C LEU A 106 -11.38 -5.87 -13.24
N GLY A 107 -12.09 -5.59 -14.34
CA GLY A 107 -11.91 -6.22 -15.64
C GLY A 107 -10.51 -6.03 -16.18
N GLU A 108 -9.98 -4.81 -16.10
CA GLU A 108 -8.60 -4.48 -16.47
C GLU A 108 -7.59 -5.33 -15.67
N VAL A 109 -7.77 -5.46 -14.35
CA VAL A 109 -6.87 -6.28 -13.52
C VAL A 109 -7.04 -7.78 -13.78
N LEU A 110 -8.23 -8.23 -14.16
CA LEU A 110 -8.48 -9.63 -14.55
C LEU A 110 -7.80 -9.99 -15.87
N GLY A 111 -7.70 -9.04 -16.80
CA GLY A 111 -7.00 -9.22 -18.08
C GLY A 111 -5.47 -9.28 -17.98
N VAL A 112 -4.89 -8.84 -16.85
CA VAL A 112 -3.45 -8.84 -16.62
C VAL A 112 -2.98 -10.19 -16.06
N GLU A 113 -1.94 -10.76 -16.67
CA GLU A 113 -1.24 -11.94 -16.15
C GLU A 113 -0.40 -11.59 -14.91
N GLU A 114 -0.34 -12.50 -13.93
CA GLU A 114 0.48 -12.29 -12.74
C GLU A 114 1.97 -12.36 -13.11
N GLY A 115 2.69 -11.25 -12.92
CA GLY A 115 4.11 -11.16 -13.16
C GLY A 115 4.96 -11.76 -12.03
N THR A 116 6.27 -11.82 -12.27
CA THR A 116 7.28 -12.26 -11.29
C THR A 116 7.69 -11.16 -10.31
N GLU A 117 7.16 -9.94 -10.47
CA GLU A 117 7.50 -8.75 -9.70
C GLU A 117 6.25 -7.94 -9.38
N CYS A 118 6.25 -7.31 -8.22
CA CYS A 118 5.24 -6.34 -7.80
C CYS A 118 5.88 -5.25 -6.95
N TYR A 119 5.15 -4.16 -6.73
CA TYR A 119 5.71 -2.99 -6.06
C TYR A 119 4.96 -2.64 -4.78
N LYS A 120 5.70 -2.27 -3.74
CA LYS A 120 5.19 -1.51 -2.59
C LYS A 120 5.69 -0.08 -2.68
N SER A 121 4.80 0.89 -2.55
CA SER A 121 5.16 2.30 -2.61
C SER A 121 4.84 3.01 -1.29
N TYR A 122 5.78 3.82 -0.82
CA TYR A 122 5.68 4.62 0.40
C TYR A 122 5.59 6.09 0.01
N LEU A 123 4.53 6.77 0.46
CA LEU A 123 4.30 8.17 0.12
C LEU A 123 5.10 9.09 1.04
N LEU A 124 5.73 10.11 0.44
CA LEU A 124 6.53 11.10 1.13
C LEU A 124 5.68 12.33 1.48
N PRO A 125 6.01 13.08 2.54
CA PRO A 125 5.31 14.32 2.89
C PRO A 125 5.31 15.38 1.77
N CYS A 126 6.30 15.34 0.86
CA CYS A 126 6.38 16.22 -0.31
C CYS A 126 5.44 15.83 -1.46
N GLY A 127 4.74 14.70 -1.38
CA GLY A 127 3.86 14.18 -2.42
C GLY A 127 4.51 13.19 -3.38
N GLU A 128 5.83 12.98 -3.30
CA GLU A 128 6.54 11.93 -4.04
C GLU A 128 6.31 10.54 -3.42
N ALA A 129 6.78 9.50 -4.10
CA ALA A 129 6.71 8.13 -3.61
C ALA A 129 8.02 7.37 -3.82
N VAL A 130 8.37 6.54 -2.84
CA VAL A 130 9.47 5.57 -2.91
C VAL A 130 8.91 4.19 -3.17
N SER A 131 9.32 3.53 -4.25
CA SER A 131 8.79 2.21 -4.66
C SER A 131 9.84 1.11 -4.54
N LEU A 132 9.47 0.03 -3.85
CA LEU A 132 10.28 -1.18 -3.69
C LEU A 132 9.74 -2.26 -4.63
N SER A 133 10.61 -2.86 -5.45
CA SER A 133 10.25 -4.03 -6.26
C SER A 133 10.47 -5.31 -5.44
N GLU A 134 9.41 -6.10 -5.31
CA GLU A 134 9.39 -7.40 -4.65
C GLU A 134 9.14 -8.50 -5.69
N SER A 135 10.02 -9.50 -5.75
CA SER A 135 9.79 -10.67 -6.60
C SER A 135 8.74 -11.60 -5.98
N THR A 136 7.78 -12.05 -6.80
CA THR A 136 6.75 -13.03 -6.46
C THR A 136 7.19 -14.46 -6.73
N ALA A 137 8.44 -14.68 -7.18
CA ALA A 137 9.00 -16.00 -7.43
C ALA A 137 8.88 -16.87 -6.17
N VAL A 138 8.13 -17.95 -6.32
CA VAL A 138 7.83 -18.91 -5.26
C VAL A 138 9.14 -19.42 -4.65
N ILE A 139 9.25 -19.29 -3.33
CA ILE A 139 10.27 -19.93 -2.51
C ILE A 139 10.21 -21.44 -2.78
N SER A 140 11.12 -21.94 -3.63
CA SER A 140 11.33 -23.36 -3.78
C SER A 140 11.92 -23.89 -2.48
N GLU A 141 11.07 -24.57 -1.70
CA GLU A 141 11.47 -25.51 -0.65
C GLU A 141 12.09 -24.93 0.63
N GLY A 142 11.30 -24.17 1.40
CA GLY A 142 11.41 -24.22 2.86
C GLY A 142 12.10 -23.06 3.59
N THR A 143 11.79 -21.81 3.24
CA THR A 143 12.13 -20.66 4.11
C THR A 143 10.86 -19.94 4.57
N THR A 144 10.76 -19.71 5.88
CA THR A 144 9.69 -18.96 6.52
C THR A 144 9.85 -17.46 6.26
N GLY A 145 8.83 -16.84 5.66
CA GLY A 145 8.47 -15.45 5.93
C GLY A 145 9.37 -14.38 5.31
N LEU A 146 8.90 -13.79 4.21
CA LEU A 146 9.25 -12.46 3.73
C LEU A 146 9.25 -11.45 4.90
N VAL A 147 10.43 -11.04 5.34
CA VAL A 147 10.58 -9.86 6.20
C VAL A 147 11.59 -8.96 5.50
N THR A 148 11.10 -7.83 5.00
CA THR A 148 11.92 -6.67 4.69
C THR A 148 12.83 -6.46 5.89
N TRP A 149 14.14 -6.72 5.74
CA TRP A 149 15.06 -6.65 6.87
C TRP A 149 14.98 -5.24 7.49
N GLU A 150 15.04 -5.16 8.82
CA GLU A 150 15.10 -3.89 9.55
C GLU A 150 16.15 -2.93 8.96
N ALA A 151 17.25 -3.46 8.43
CA ALA A 151 18.28 -2.69 7.72
C ALA A 151 17.77 -1.98 6.44
N ALA A 152 16.82 -2.57 5.71
CA ALA A 152 16.20 -1.92 4.56
C ALA A 152 15.24 -0.80 5.00
N LEU A 153 14.55 -0.97 6.15
CA LEU A 153 13.76 0.10 6.77
C LEU A 153 14.66 1.26 7.22
N TYR A 154 15.76 0.98 7.93
CA TYR A 154 16.74 2.01 8.32
C TYR A 154 17.37 2.70 7.11
N LEU A 155 17.64 1.97 6.02
CA LEU A 155 18.15 2.58 4.80
C LEU A 155 17.10 3.47 4.13
N ALA A 156 15.83 3.06 4.15
CA ALA A 156 14.74 3.89 3.66
C ALA A 156 14.61 5.17 4.49
N GLU A 157 14.58 5.07 5.82
CA GLU A 157 14.57 6.23 6.72
C GLU A 157 15.76 7.17 6.48
N TRP A 158 16.97 6.61 6.39
CA TRP A 158 18.16 7.38 6.07
C TRP A 158 18.07 8.05 4.69
N ALA A 159 17.53 7.37 3.68
CA ALA A 159 17.34 7.94 2.35
C ALA A 159 16.34 9.12 2.37
N LEU A 160 15.29 9.03 3.20
CA LEU A 160 14.33 10.12 3.42
C LEU A 160 14.95 11.34 4.11
N GLU A 161 15.90 11.12 5.02
CA GLU A 161 16.66 12.21 5.63
C GLU A 161 17.68 12.83 4.67
N ASN A 162 18.05 12.11 3.60
CA ASN A 162 19.09 12.50 2.65
C ASN A 162 18.59 12.63 1.21
N ILE A 163 17.33 13.08 1.01
CA ILE A 163 16.69 13.21 -0.31
C ILE A 163 17.53 14.00 -1.32
N HIS A 164 18.27 15.02 -0.85
CA HIS A 164 19.18 15.82 -1.68
C HIS A 164 20.29 15.02 -2.37
N LEU A 165 20.62 13.81 -1.89
CA LEU A 165 21.58 12.90 -2.52
C LEU A 165 20.97 12.12 -3.70
N PHE A 166 19.64 12.06 -3.80
CA PHE A 166 18.89 11.25 -4.76
C PHE A 166 18.19 12.08 -5.84
N THR A 167 18.23 13.40 -5.76
CA THR A 167 17.67 14.29 -6.78
C THR A 167 18.32 14.02 -8.14
N ASP A 168 17.48 13.81 -9.17
CA ASP A 168 17.85 13.48 -10.55
C ASP A 168 18.64 12.17 -10.74
N ARG A 169 18.55 11.22 -9.79
CA ARG A 169 19.24 9.93 -9.88
C ARG A 169 18.31 8.75 -9.62
N LEU A 170 18.29 7.82 -10.56
CA LEU A 170 17.75 6.48 -10.32
C LEU A 170 18.76 5.71 -9.48
N VAL A 171 18.48 5.54 -8.18
CA VAL A 171 19.34 4.73 -7.30
C VAL A 171 18.76 3.34 -7.18
N HIS A 172 19.52 2.38 -7.67
CA HIS A 172 19.25 0.96 -7.57
C HIS A 172 20.04 0.42 -6.37
N TYR A 173 19.35 0.09 -5.29
CA TYR A 173 19.96 -0.64 -4.18
C TYR A 173 19.53 -2.10 -4.24
N CYS A 174 20.53 -2.99 -4.33
CA CYS A 174 20.32 -4.42 -4.34
C CYS A 174 20.78 -5.00 -3.01
N VAL A 175 19.85 -5.59 -2.24
CA VAL A 175 20.21 -6.44 -1.11
C VAL A 175 20.28 -7.87 -1.60
N CYS A 176 21.50 -8.39 -1.73
CA CYS A 176 21.75 -9.81 -1.94
C CYS A 176 21.91 -10.51 -0.59
N SER A 177 20.84 -11.15 -0.12
CA SER A 177 20.94 -12.09 1.01
C SER A 177 21.50 -13.41 0.49
N VAL A 178 22.71 -13.78 0.89
CA VAL A 178 23.26 -15.12 0.64
C VAL A 178 22.90 -16.01 1.82
N TRP A 179 22.06 -17.02 1.60
CA TRP A 179 21.90 -18.11 2.58
C TRP A 179 22.83 -19.27 2.23
N ARG A 180 23.31 -19.98 3.26
CA ARG A 180 24.02 -21.24 3.10
C ARG A 180 23.33 -22.28 3.98
N THR A 181 22.59 -23.21 3.39
CA THR A 181 22.05 -24.35 4.13
C THR A 181 23.14 -25.42 4.25
N HIS A 182 23.25 -26.05 5.41
CA HIS A 182 24.36 -26.96 5.74
C HIS A 182 24.29 -28.32 5.00
N THR A 183 23.28 -28.55 4.15
CA THR A 183 22.95 -29.89 3.63
C THR A 183 22.71 -29.99 2.13
N SER A 184 22.82 -28.91 1.34
CA SER A 184 22.75 -29.04 -0.13
C SER A 184 23.50 -27.92 -0.86
N SER A 185 24.30 -28.31 -1.84
CA SER A 185 25.16 -27.44 -2.67
C SER A 185 24.38 -26.60 -3.69
N LEU A 186 23.28 -25.95 -3.28
CA LEU A 186 22.53 -25.02 -4.11
C LEU A 186 22.68 -23.60 -3.56
N ILE A 187 23.40 -22.77 -4.29
CA ILE A 187 23.51 -21.33 -4.04
C ILE A 187 22.35 -20.67 -4.77
N GLY A 188 21.30 -20.33 -4.04
CA GLY A 188 20.21 -19.46 -4.53
C GLY A 188 20.55 -18.00 -4.26
N TRP A 189 20.33 -17.13 -5.25
CA TRP A 189 20.51 -15.69 -5.12
C TRP A 189 19.14 -15.03 -4.95
N TYR A 190 18.97 -14.22 -3.91
CA TYR A 190 17.84 -13.30 -3.79
C TYR A 190 18.32 -11.89 -4.12
N THR A 191 17.54 -11.16 -4.90
CA THR A 191 17.80 -9.76 -5.25
C THR A 191 16.55 -8.98 -4.86
N THR A 192 16.57 -8.28 -3.73
CA THR A 192 15.58 -7.23 -3.46
C THR A 192 16.10 -5.95 -4.09
N VAL A 193 15.37 -5.44 -5.08
CA VAL A 193 15.71 -4.22 -5.81
C VAL A 193 14.84 -3.08 -5.29
N CYS A 194 15.45 -2.16 -4.54
CA CYS A 194 14.83 -0.90 -4.19
C CYS A 194 15.15 0.11 -5.30
N VAL A 195 14.12 0.68 -5.94
CA VAL A 195 14.28 1.76 -6.92
C VAL A 195 13.81 3.06 -6.26
N LEU A 196 14.75 3.91 -5.89
CA LEU A 196 14.44 5.27 -5.48
C LEU A 196 14.36 6.12 -6.75
N SER A 197 13.14 6.50 -7.15
CA SER A 197 12.89 7.46 -8.22
C SER A 197 12.31 8.74 -7.61
N GLY A 198 13.12 9.80 -7.54
CA GLY A 198 12.61 11.15 -7.31
C GLY A 198 12.21 11.77 -8.66
N GLU A 199 10.92 12.00 -8.89
CA GLU A 199 10.44 12.73 -10.06
C GLU A 199 10.02 14.14 -9.62
N HIS A 200 10.86 15.12 -9.96
CA HIS A 200 10.52 16.53 -9.82
C HIS A 200 9.33 16.86 -10.74
N THR A 201 8.14 17.07 -10.17
CA THR A 201 7.05 17.73 -10.89
C THR A 201 7.34 19.24 -10.89
N PRO A 202 7.58 19.88 -12.04
CA PRO A 202 7.77 21.32 -12.07
C PRO A 202 6.46 22.00 -11.71
N LEU A 203 6.45 22.72 -10.58
CA LEU A 203 5.41 23.68 -10.25
C LEU A 203 5.41 24.78 -11.33
N HIS A 204 4.24 24.95 -11.94
CA HIS A 204 4.00 25.90 -13.02
C HIS A 204 3.59 27.28 -12.48
#